data_AF-A0A804QZ12-F1
#
_entry.id   AF-A0A804QZ12-F1
#
_cell.length_a   1.000
_cell.length_b   1.000
_cell.length_c   1.000
_cell.angle_alpha   90.00
_cell.angle_beta   90.00
_cell.angle_gamma   90.00
#
_symmetry.space_group_name_H-M   'P 1'
#
loop_
_entity.id
_entity.type
_entity.pdbx_description
1 polymer ?
#
loop_
_entity_poly.entity_id
_entity_poly.type
_entity_poly.pdbx_seq_one_letter_code
_entity_poly.pdbx_strand_id
1 'polypeptide(L)'
;MAASSSPRAAGLRGPSLTVLLFLVAAMVSVPPAAAEIRETAIRADPRSIIPLDEFGFSHSGVLELNVSGIAFDPQASAELDLSQLGFFLSTLDAWVHVLRQLQDLDVTCALQSELVKLAFSFDRLRPPSNPAGVEVARSSSFSTAFRVSEPGQYTLVFANCLGGGLKVDMDVRSAMYNVDPATGERQYLSAGASALPSFYFLFCLAYAGLAAAWVSILLRKRAAVFRIHYFML
;
A
#
# COMPACT_ATOMS: atom_id res chain seq x y z
N MET A 1 66.71 -13.67 36.32
CA MET A 1 65.70 -14.28 35.42
C MET A 1 64.33 -13.81 35.86
N ALA A 2 63.76 -12.80 35.20
CA ALA A 2 62.39 -12.36 35.46
C ALA A 2 61.45 -13.27 34.66
N ALA A 3 60.68 -14.11 35.36
CA ALA A 3 59.67 -14.95 34.77
C ALA A 3 58.51 -14.08 34.27
N SER A 4 58.42 -13.88 32.96
CA SER A 4 57.32 -13.19 32.31
C SER A 4 56.05 -14.04 32.43
N SER A 5 55.07 -13.53 33.16
CA SER A 5 53.74 -14.12 33.30
C SER A 5 53.00 -14.07 31.96
N SER A 6 52.66 -15.24 31.43
CA SER A 6 51.80 -15.40 30.25
C SER A 6 50.36 -14.94 30.59
N PRO A 7 49.73 -14.11 29.75
CA PRO A 7 48.38 -13.62 30.03
C PRO A 7 47.37 -14.75 29.83
N ARG A 8 46.60 -15.03 30.89
CA ARG A 8 45.44 -15.91 30.87
C ARG A 8 44.50 -15.47 29.75
N ALA A 9 44.37 -16.32 28.72
CA ALA A 9 43.33 -16.21 27.71
C ALA A 9 41.97 -16.36 28.42
N ALA A 10 41.31 -15.22 28.66
CA ALA A 10 39.90 -15.21 29.04
C ALA A 10 39.12 -15.83 27.88
N GLY A 11 38.75 -17.11 28.03
CA GLY A 11 37.84 -17.77 27.11
C GLY A 11 36.53 -16.99 27.09
N LEU A 12 36.27 -16.25 26.02
CA LEU A 12 34.92 -15.81 25.73
C LEU A 12 34.06 -17.08 25.61
N ARG A 13 33.23 -17.35 26.61
CA ARG A 13 32.11 -18.28 26.50
C ARG A 13 31.35 -17.86 25.25
N GLY A 14 31.37 -18.68 24.20
CA GLY A 14 30.53 -18.45 23.03
C GLY A 14 29.08 -18.27 23.49
N PRO A 15 28.26 -17.51 22.74
CA PRO A 15 26.84 -17.37 23.10
C PRO A 15 26.29 -18.77 23.32
N SER A 16 25.75 -18.99 24.52
CA SER A 16 25.24 -20.31 24.92
C SER A 16 24.20 -20.73 23.89
N LEU A 17 24.23 -21.98 23.45
CA LEU A 17 23.28 -22.56 22.49
C LEU A 17 21.81 -22.19 22.80
N THR A 18 21.51 -22.02 24.10
CA THR A 18 20.23 -21.53 24.63
C THR A 18 19.84 -20.14 24.13
N VAL A 19 20.77 -19.19 24.07
CA VAL A 19 20.53 -17.82 23.57
C VAL A 19 20.21 -17.86 22.08
N LEU A 20 20.94 -18.67 21.31
CA LEU A 20 20.67 -18.83 19.88
C LEU A 20 19.29 -19.44 19.63
N LEU A 21 18.94 -20.50 20.37
CA LEU A 21 17.64 -21.15 20.27
C LEU A 21 16.49 -20.19 20.63
N PHE A 22 16.69 -19.38 21.66
CA PHE A 22 15.71 -18.37 22.08
C PHE A 22 15.50 -17.28 21.02
N LEU A 23 16.58 -16.81 20.38
CA LEU A 23 16.49 -15.85 19.27
C LEU A 23 15.76 -16.43 18.06
N VAL A 24 16.03 -17.68 17.70
CA VAL A 24 15.32 -18.36 16.60
C VAL A 24 13.84 -18.53 16.95
N ALA A 25 13.51 -18.94 18.17
CA ALA A 25 12.12 -19.07 18.63
C ALA A 25 11.39 -17.72 18.62
N ALA A 26 12.04 -16.64 19.05
CA ALA A 26 11.49 -15.28 19.01
C ALA A 26 11.22 -14.84 17.57
N MET A 27 12.11 -15.14 16.62
CA MET A 27 11.92 -14.81 15.21
C MET A 27 10.71 -15.56 14.62
N VAL A 28 10.57 -16.86 14.93
CA VAL A 28 9.43 -17.68 14.47
C VAL A 28 8.09 -17.21 15.05
N SER A 29 8.10 -16.52 16.20
CA SER A 29 6.89 -16.00 16.83
C SER A 29 6.34 -14.71 16.20
N VAL A 30 7.05 -14.09 15.25
CA VAL A 30 6.57 -12.88 14.56
C VAL A 30 5.41 -13.25 13.62
N PRO A 31 4.21 -12.70 13.81
CA PRO A 31 3.08 -12.98 12.93
C PRO A 31 3.35 -12.41 11.52
N PRO A 32 2.98 -13.12 10.45
CA PRO A 32 3.02 -12.56 9.11
C PRO A 32 2.03 -11.40 9.01
N ALA A 33 2.49 -10.23 8.58
CA ALA A 33 1.61 -9.14 8.18
C ALA A 33 1.11 -9.44 6.76
N ALA A 34 -0.17 -9.81 6.64
CA ALA A 34 -0.76 -10.27 5.38
C ALA A 34 -1.93 -9.36 4.97
N ALA A 35 -1.66 -8.09 4.66
CA ALA A 35 -2.57 -7.25 3.87
C ALA A 35 -1.99 -5.85 3.67
N GLU A 36 -2.14 -5.32 2.44
CA GLU A 36 -2.14 -3.89 2.18
C GLU A 36 -3.61 -3.45 2.08
N ILE A 37 -4.23 -3.19 3.24
CA ILE A 37 -5.54 -2.53 3.34
C ILE A 37 -5.28 -1.12 3.84
N ARG A 38 -5.78 -0.12 3.12
CA ARG A 38 -5.67 1.28 3.50
C ARG A 38 -6.98 1.80 4.05
N GLU A 39 -6.89 2.49 5.16
CA GLU A 39 -7.99 3.24 5.76
C GLU A 39 -7.59 4.71 5.75
N THR A 40 -8.42 5.53 5.10
CA THR A 40 -8.19 6.97 4.95
C THR A 40 -9.44 7.70 5.41
N ALA A 41 -9.28 8.57 6.40
CA ALA A 41 -10.34 9.44 6.88
C ALA A 41 -10.22 10.81 6.20
N ILE A 42 -11.22 11.17 5.41
CA ILE A 42 -11.32 12.47 4.75
C ILE A 42 -12.29 13.29 5.59
N ARG A 43 -11.81 14.41 6.15
CA ARG A 43 -12.60 15.25 7.06
C ARG A 43 -12.65 16.67 6.53
N ALA A 44 -13.87 17.13 6.22
CA ALA A 44 -14.13 18.48 5.73
C ALA A 44 -13.15 18.94 4.63
N ASP A 45 -12.78 18.04 3.70
CA ASP A 45 -11.72 18.27 2.73
C ASP A 45 -12.28 18.97 1.47
N PRO A 46 -11.79 20.18 1.11
CA PRO A 46 -12.26 20.91 -0.07
C PRO A 46 -11.47 20.58 -1.34
N ARG A 47 -10.48 19.68 -1.30
CA ARG A 47 -9.62 19.38 -2.46
C ARG A 47 -10.45 18.75 -3.59
N SER A 48 -10.16 19.19 -4.81
CA SER A 48 -10.80 18.63 -6.02
C SER A 48 -10.26 17.26 -6.40
N ILE A 49 -9.02 16.95 -6.01
CA ILE A 49 -8.34 15.69 -6.34
C ILE A 49 -7.60 15.22 -5.07
N ILE A 50 -7.88 13.99 -4.66
CA ILE A 50 -7.26 13.34 -3.49
C ILE A 50 -6.73 11.96 -3.91
N PRO A 51 -5.42 11.79 -4.09
CA PRO A 51 -4.83 10.47 -4.26
C PRO A 51 -4.87 9.71 -2.93
N LEU A 52 -5.32 8.46 -2.96
CA LEU A 52 -5.49 7.63 -1.77
C LEU A 52 -4.40 6.58 -1.63
N ASP A 53 -4.13 5.85 -2.71
CA ASP A 53 -3.21 4.72 -2.68
C ASP A 53 -2.75 4.33 -4.09
N GLU A 54 -1.63 3.63 -4.19
CA GLU A 54 -1.03 3.20 -5.46
C GLU A 54 -0.77 1.69 -5.44
N PHE A 55 -1.15 1.00 -6.52
CA PHE A 55 -1.02 -0.45 -6.62
C PHE A 55 -0.71 -0.93 -8.04
N GLY A 56 0.19 -1.90 -8.14
CA GLY A 56 0.53 -2.60 -9.37
C GLY A 56 -0.39 -3.78 -9.63
N PHE A 57 -1.38 -3.61 -10.51
CA PHE A 57 -2.29 -4.67 -10.92
C PHE A 57 -1.68 -5.58 -11.99
N SER A 58 -1.99 -6.87 -11.89
CA SER A 58 -1.83 -7.86 -12.96
C SER A 58 -3.09 -7.92 -13.83
N HIS A 59 -3.19 -8.91 -14.72
CA HIS A 59 -4.40 -9.17 -15.51
C HIS A 59 -5.63 -9.59 -14.67
N SER A 60 -5.42 -9.92 -13.40
CA SER A 60 -6.42 -10.43 -12.45
C SER A 60 -6.52 -9.54 -11.21
N GLY A 61 -6.49 -8.23 -11.42
CA GLY A 61 -6.56 -7.22 -10.36
C GLY A 61 -7.97 -6.99 -9.83
N VAL A 62 -8.10 -6.72 -8.54
CA VAL A 62 -9.35 -6.34 -7.89
C VAL A 62 -9.11 -5.18 -6.91
N LEU A 63 -9.96 -4.16 -7.01
CA LEU A 63 -10.10 -3.08 -6.05
C LEU A 63 -11.42 -3.30 -5.28
N GLU A 64 -11.34 -3.52 -3.97
CA GLU A 64 -12.48 -3.46 -3.06
C GLU A 64 -12.51 -2.07 -2.40
N LEU A 65 -13.60 -1.33 -2.58
CA LEU A 65 -13.86 -0.03 -1.95
C LEU A 65 -15.03 -0.14 -0.98
N ASN A 66 -14.80 0.27 0.26
CA ASN A 66 -15.84 0.44 1.26
C ASN A 66 -15.75 1.85 1.82
N VAL A 67 -16.79 2.65 1.60
CA VAL A 67 -16.83 4.04 2.04
C VAL A 67 -18.02 4.21 2.97
N SER A 68 -17.79 4.83 4.11
CA SER A 68 -18.83 5.12 5.09
C SER A 68 -18.73 6.56 5.61
N GLY A 69 -19.78 7.02 6.31
CA GLY A 69 -19.81 8.37 6.87
C GLY A 69 -19.86 9.50 5.85
N ILE A 70 -20.37 9.26 4.63
CA ILE A 70 -20.40 10.28 3.56
C ILE A 70 -21.30 11.45 3.96
N ALA A 71 -20.70 12.62 4.14
CA ALA A 71 -21.38 13.88 4.41
C ALA A 71 -20.77 15.03 3.59
N PHE A 72 -21.58 16.07 3.35
CA PHE A 72 -21.23 17.23 2.52
C PHE A 72 -21.46 18.52 3.30
N ASP A 73 -20.52 19.46 3.22
CA ASP A 73 -20.62 20.82 3.77
C ASP A 73 -20.30 21.87 2.69
N PRO A 74 -21.25 22.75 2.30
CA PRO A 74 -22.63 22.81 2.77
C PRO A 74 -23.46 21.58 2.35
N GLN A 75 -24.56 21.31 3.06
CA GLN A 75 -25.39 20.14 2.80
C GLN A 75 -25.82 20.09 1.33
N ALA A 76 -25.50 18.97 0.66
CA ALA A 76 -25.74 18.82 -0.77
C ALA A 76 -27.23 18.93 -1.09
N SER A 77 -27.61 20.03 -1.76
CA SER A 77 -28.97 20.25 -2.28
C SER A 77 -29.33 19.19 -3.33
N ALA A 78 -30.62 18.98 -3.57
CA ALA A 78 -31.10 18.04 -4.59
C ALA A 78 -30.60 18.38 -6.01
N GLU A 79 -30.20 19.64 -6.25
CA GLU A 79 -29.70 20.16 -7.51
C GLU A 79 -28.21 19.87 -7.76
N LEU A 80 -27.44 19.45 -6.76
CA LEU A 80 -26.03 19.09 -6.95
C LEU A 80 -25.90 17.85 -7.85
N ASP A 81 -25.10 17.98 -8.90
CA ASP A 81 -24.75 16.89 -9.79
C ASP A 81 -23.70 15.97 -9.16
N LEU A 82 -24.17 14.93 -8.47
CA LEU A 82 -23.30 13.95 -7.80
C LEU A 82 -22.48 13.10 -8.77
N SER A 83 -22.75 13.13 -10.08
CA SER A 83 -21.91 12.43 -11.06
C SER A 83 -20.50 13.04 -11.16
N GLN A 84 -20.33 14.27 -10.65
CA GLN A 84 -19.08 14.99 -10.55
C GLN A 84 -18.25 14.63 -9.31
N LEU A 85 -18.71 13.67 -8.50
CA LEU A 85 -17.98 13.12 -7.37
C LEU A 85 -17.82 11.61 -7.54
N GLY A 86 -16.61 11.13 -7.28
CA GLY A 86 -16.36 9.71 -7.44
C GLY A 86 -14.92 9.29 -7.27
N PHE A 87 -14.72 7.99 -7.31
CA PHE A 87 -13.44 7.32 -7.26
C PHE A 87 -13.11 6.77 -8.64
N PHE A 88 -11.87 6.94 -9.06
CA PHE A 88 -11.34 6.36 -10.29
C PHE A 88 -9.94 5.82 -10.08
N LEU A 89 -9.55 4.89 -10.95
CA LEU A 89 -8.19 4.42 -11.09
C LEU A 89 -7.57 5.06 -12.33
N SER A 90 -6.33 5.52 -12.21
CA SER A 90 -5.56 6.05 -13.34
C SER A 90 -4.11 5.61 -13.26
N THR A 91 -3.48 5.35 -14.41
CA THR A 91 -2.04 5.17 -14.48
C THR A 91 -1.35 6.53 -14.52
N LEU A 92 -0.06 6.59 -14.18
CA LEU A 92 0.70 7.85 -14.22
C LEU A 92 0.63 8.53 -15.59
N ASP A 93 0.80 7.76 -16.67
CA ASP A 93 0.77 8.27 -18.04
C ASP A 93 -0.61 8.84 -18.41
N ALA A 94 -1.68 8.11 -18.09
CA ALA A 94 -3.05 8.56 -18.32
C ALA A 94 -3.37 9.82 -17.51
N TRP A 95 -2.91 9.88 -16.26
CA TRP A 95 -3.13 11.01 -15.38
C TRP A 95 -2.53 12.32 -15.89
N VAL A 96 -1.33 12.26 -16.47
CA VAL A 96 -0.69 13.43 -17.10
C VAL A 96 -1.56 13.98 -18.25
N HIS A 97 -2.16 13.11 -19.06
CA HIS A 97 -3.07 13.53 -20.12
C HIS A 97 -4.37 14.13 -19.59
N VAL A 98 -4.95 13.56 -18.52
CA VAL A 98 -6.16 14.10 -17.89
C VAL A 98 -5.90 15.48 -17.29
N LEU A 99 -4.79 15.67 -16.59
CA LEU A 99 -4.39 16.98 -16.06
C LEU A 99 -4.24 18.02 -17.17
N ARG A 100 -3.69 17.63 -18.32
CA ARG A 100 -3.60 18.50 -19.49
C ARG A 100 -4.98 18.87 -20.03
N GLN A 101 -5.90 17.92 -20.17
CA GLN A 101 -7.28 18.19 -20.61
C GLN A 101 -8.02 19.15 -19.67
N LEU A 102 -7.82 18.99 -18.35
CA LEU A 102 -8.38 19.90 -17.35
C LEU A 102 -7.79 21.31 -17.46
N GLN A 103 -6.47 21.40 -17.71
CA GLN A 103 -5.78 22.68 -17.88
C GLN A 103 -6.20 23.40 -19.17
N ASP A 104 -6.39 22.66 -20.26
CA ASP A 104 -6.82 23.19 -21.56
C ASP A 104 -8.35 23.50 -21.57
N LEU A 105 -9.08 23.21 -20.49
CA LEU A 105 -10.54 23.29 -20.35
C LEU A 105 -11.32 22.42 -21.36
N ASP A 106 -10.68 21.39 -21.92
CA ASP A 106 -11.33 20.40 -22.80
C ASP A 106 -12.34 19.55 -22.03
N VAL A 107 -12.07 19.31 -20.74
CA VAL A 107 -12.92 18.53 -19.84
C VAL A 107 -13.10 19.30 -18.53
N THR A 108 -14.30 19.30 -17.96
CA THR A 108 -14.60 20.00 -16.69
C THR A 108 -14.36 19.14 -15.45
N CYS A 109 -14.40 17.81 -15.60
CA CYS A 109 -14.21 16.87 -14.50
C CYS A 109 -13.36 15.67 -14.90
N ALA A 110 -12.40 15.29 -14.05
CA ALA A 110 -11.53 14.13 -14.28
C ALA A 110 -12.32 12.83 -14.54
N LEU A 111 -13.50 12.68 -13.93
CA LEU A 111 -14.37 11.51 -14.05
C LEU A 111 -14.99 11.34 -15.45
N GLN A 112 -14.99 12.39 -16.29
CA GLN A 112 -15.54 12.36 -17.65
C GLN A 112 -14.52 11.87 -18.68
N SER A 113 -13.23 11.82 -18.33
CA SER A 113 -12.20 11.39 -19.28
C SER A 113 -12.27 9.88 -19.51
N GLU A 114 -12.23 9.45 -20.76
CA GLU A 114 -12.17 8.01 -21.14
C GLU A 114 -10.83 7.35 -20.75
N LEU A 115 -9.83 8.15 -20.38
CA LEU A 115 -8.51 7.68 -19.96
C LEU A 115 -8.49 7.14 -18.53
N VAL A 116 -9.51 7.45 -17.73
CA VAL A 116 -9.62 6.97 -16.35
C VAL A 116 -10.61 5.82 -16.24
N LYS A 117 -10.34 4.92 -15.31
CA LYS A 117 -11.25 3.81 -14.98
C LYS A 117 -12.14 4.23 -13.81
N LEU A 118 -13.38 4.60 -14.10
CA LEU A 118 -14.34 4.97 -13.08
C LEU A 118 -14.67 3.76 -12.19
N ALA A 119 -14.23 3.81 -10.93
CA ALA A 119 -14.47 2.75 -9.96
C ALA A 119 -15.86 2.90 -9.31
N PHE A 120 -16.22 4.12 -8.90
CA PHE A 120 -17.53 4.42 -8.33
C PHE A 120 -17.88 5.90 -8.49
N SER A 121 -19.14 6.21 -8.79
CA SER A 121 -19.67 7.58 -8.90
C SER A 121 -20.80 7.79 -7.91
N PHE A 122 -20.90 8.99 -7.34
CA PHE A 122 -21.79 9.29 -6.21
C PHE A 122 -23.26 9.48 -6.62
N ASP A 123 -23.55 9.59 -7.93
CA ASP A 123 -24.90 9.51 -8.48
C ASP A 123 -25.62 8.22 -8.04
N ARG A 124 -24.88 7.11 -7.91
CA ARG A 124 -25.39 5.80 -7.45
C ARG A 124 -25.80 5.77 -5.98
N LEU A 125 -25.48 6.80 -5.19
CA LEU A 125 -25.95 6.93 -3.81
C LEU A 125 -27.39 7.41 -3.74
N ARG A 126 -27.94 7.95 -4.83
CA ARG A 126 -29.32 8.43 -4.88
C ARG A 126 -30.29 7.25 -4.96
N PRO A 127 -31.33 7.20 -4.12
CA PRO A 127 -32.34 6.17 -4.21
C PRO A 127 -33.10 6.27 -5.55
N PRO A 128 -33.59 5.15 -6.09
CA PRO A 128 -34.42 5.17 -7.29
C PRO A 128 -35.69 5.99 -7.04
N SER A 129 -36.19 6.67 -8.08
CA SER A 129 -37.40 7.47 -8.00
C SER A 129 -38.60 6.60 -7.61
N ASN A 130 -39.18 6.86 -6.43
CA ASN A 130 -40.39 6.19 -5.99
C ASN A 130 -41.64 6.86 -6.63
N PRO A 131 -42.65 6.09 -7.06
CA PRO A 131 -43.88 6.64 -7.66
C PRO A 131 -44.68 7.53 -6.69
N ALA A 132 -44.45 7.40 -5.38
CA ALA A 132 -45.09 8.21 -4.35
C ALA A 132 -44.49 9.63 -4.21
N GLY A 133 -43.41 9.97 -4.93
CA GLY A 133 -42.78 11.29 -4.83
C GLY A 133 -42.17 11.60 -3.45
N VAL A 134 -41.95 10.57 -2.63
CA VAL A 134 -41.36 10.72 -1.29
C VAL A 134 -39.84 10.86 -1.44
N GLU A 135 -39.31 12.00 -0.98
CA GLU A 135 -37.87 12.24 -0.86
C GLU A 135 -37.24 11.22 0.09
N VAL A 136 -36.53 10.24 -0.46
CA VAL A 136 -35.74 9.28 0.31
C VAL A 136 -34.34 9.85 0.48
N ALA A 137 -33.83 9.82 1.70
CA ALA A 137 -32.47 10.28 1.99
C ALA A 137 -31.43 9.45 1.21
N ARG A 138 -30.37 10.13 0.76
CA ARG A 138 -29.21 9.50 0.11
C ARG A 138 -28.52 8.51 1.04
N SER A 139 -28.00 7.42 0.49
CA SER A 139 -27.14 6.50 1.24
C SER A 139 -25.84 7.18 1.67
N SER A 140 -25.46 7.04 2.94
CA SER A 140 -24.22 7.59 3.51
C SER A 140 -23.03 6.61 3.47
N SER A 141 -23.21 5.43 2.86
CA SER A 141 -22.18 4.42 2.71
C SER A 141 -22.41 3.58 1.46
N PHE A 142 -21.33 3.00 0.93
CA PHE A 142 -21.37 2.03 -0.15
C PHE A 142 -20.20 1.05 -0.07
N SER A 143 -20.37 -0.13 -0.67
CA SER A 143 -19.31 -1.10 -0.87
C SER A 143 -19.36 -1.61 -2.30
N THR A 144 -18.21 -1.62 -2.99
CA THR A 144 -18.12 -2.09 -4.37
C THR A 144 -16.79 -2.80 -4.62
N ALA A 145 -16.80 -3.74 -5.56
CA ALA A 145 -15.61 -4.43 -6.03
C ALA A 145 -15.44 -4.16 -7.53
N PHE A 146 -14.34 -3.53 -7.91
CA PHE A 146 -13.99 -3.17 -9.27
C PHE A 146 -12.87 -4.09 -9.77
N ARG A 147 -13.07 -4.74 -10.92
CA ARG A 147 -12.07 -5.64 -11.52
C ARG A 147 -11.21 -4.90 -12.53
N VAL A 148 -9.90 -5.08 -12.44
CA VAL A 148 -8.90 -4.49 -13.33
C VAL A 148 -8.30 -5.60 -14.19
N SER A 149 -8.54 -5.53 -15.51
CA SER A 149 -8.06 -6.51 -16.50
C SER A 149 -6.73 -6.14 -17.16
N GLU A 150 -6.43 -4.85 -17.26
CA GLU A 150 -5.20 -4.37 -17.88
C GLU A 150 -4.10 -4.20 -16.82
N PRO A 151 -2.94 -4.85 -16.99
CA PRO A 151 -1.86 -4.77 -16.03
C PRO A 151 -1.24 -3.38 -16.04
N GLY A 152 -0.75 -2.93 -14.90
CA GLY A 152 -0.12 -1.62 -14.77
C GLY A 152 -0.11 -1.11 -13.35
N GLN A 153 0.60 -0.01 -13.14
CA GLN A 153 0.63 0.71 -11.87
C GLN A 153 -0.51 1.75 -11.89
N TYR A 154 -1.47 1.61 -10.98
CA TYR A 154 -2.64 2.49 -10.88
C TYR A 154 -2.66 3.20 -9.55
N THR A 155 -3.12 4.44 -9.57
CA THR A 155 -3.42 5.23 -8.37
C THR A 155 -4.92 5.31 -8.20
N LEU A 156 -5.42 4.98 -7.01
CA LEU A 156 -6.78 5.26 -6.58
C LEU A 156 -6.90 6.73 -6.22
N VAL A 157 -7.81 7.42 -6.88
CA VAL A 157 -8.01 8.86 -6.72
C VAL A 157 -9.48 9.15 -6.50
N PHE A 158 -9.77 10.01 -5.53
CA PHE A 158 -11.07 10.63 -5.38
C PHE A 158 -11.08 11.99 -6.08
N ALA A 159 -12.10 12.22 -6.92
CA ALA A 159 -12.37 13.51 -7.53
C ALA A 159 -13.61 14.15 -6.93
N ASN A 160 -13.48 15.43 -6.59
CA ASN A 160 -14.53 16.36 -6.28
C ASN A 160 -14.51 17.49 -7.32
N CYS A 161 -15.26 17.33 -8.39
CA CYS A 161 -15.36 18.34 -9.45
C CYS A 161 -16.45 19.38 -9.16
N LEU A 162 -17.26 19.19 -8.11
CA LEU A 162 -18.15 20.23 -7.63
C LEU A 162 -17.29 21.31 -6.96
N GLY A 163 -16.97 22.34 -7.73
CA GLY A 163 -16.30 23.53 -7.25
C GLY A 163 -17.11 24.28 -6.18
N GLY A 164 -16.64 25.47 -5.80
CA GLY A 164 -17.35 26.32 -4.83
C GLY A 164 -17.06 26.00 -3.35
N GLY A 165 -16.04 25.19 -3.08
CA GLY A 165 -15.60 24.91 -1.71
C GLY A 165 -16.45 23.86 -0.99
N LEU A 166 -17.12 22.97 -1.73
CA LEU A 166 -17.80 21.80 -1.17
C LEU A 166 -16.77 20.93 -0.44
N LYS A 167 -16.99 20.75 0.86
CA LYS A 167 -16.16 19.90 1.71
C LYS A 167 -16.83 18.55 1.86
N VAL A 168 -16.05 17.49 1.72
CA VAL A 168 -16.51 16.11 1.87
C VAL A 168 -15.96 15.53 3.17
N ASP A 169 -16.81 14.82 3.90
CA ASP A 169 -16.42 13.97 5.02
C ASP A 169 -16.75 12.52 4.66
N MET A 170 -15.80 11.60 4.83
CA MET A 170 -15.98 10.17 4.63
C MET A 170 -14.81 9.35 5.16
N ASP A 171 -15.10 8.12 5.55
CA ASP A 171 -14.11 7.08 5.86
C ASP A 171 -14.00 6.11 4.69
N VAL A 172 -12.84 6.10 4.03
CA VAL A 172 -12.56 5.28 2.86
C VAL A 172 -11.63 4.13 3.25
N ARG A 173 -12.14 2.92 3.17
CA ARG A 173 -11.38 1.67 3.31
C ARG A 173 -11.21 1.02 1.94
N SER A 174 -9.98 0.94 1.46
CA SER A 174 -9.64 0.34 0.18
C SER A 174 -8.72 -0.86 0.35
N ALA A 175 -8.99 -1.93 -0.41
CA ALA A 175 -8.11 -3.09 -0.52
C ALA A 175 -7.84 -3.36 -2.00
N MET A 176 -6.57 -3.37 -2.38
CA MET A 176 -6.13 -3.67 -3.74
C MET A 176 -5.30 -4.95 -3.72
N TYR A 177 -5.65 -5.91 -4.58
CA TYR A 177 -4.96 -7.18 -4.65
C TYR A 177 -5.07 -7.80 -6.03
N ASN A 178 -4.12 -8.68 -6.34
CA ASN A 178 -4.15 -9.53 -7.52
C ASN A 178 -4.62 -10.93 -7.11
N VAL A 179 -5.40 -11.59 -7.96
CA VAL A 179 -5.81 -12.98 -7.72
C VAL A 179 -4.92 -13.90 -8.53
N ASP A 180 -4.25 -14.85 -7.87
CA ASP A 180 -3.48 -15.87 -8.60
C ASP A 180 -4.45 -16.76 -9.39
N PRO A 181 -4.36 -16.82 -10.74
CA PRO A 181 -5.26 -17.64 -11.55
C PRO A 181 -5.16 -19.15 -11.26
N ALA A 182 -4.03 -19.63 -10.72
CA ALA A 182 -3.83 -21.05 -10.46
C ALA A 182 -4.41 -21.49 -9.12
N THR A 183 -4.19 -20.72 -8.05
CA THR A 183 -4.61 -21.07 -6.69
C THR A 183 -5.88 -20.35 -6.24
N GLY A 184 -6.24 -19.23 -6.86
CA GLY A 184 -7.31 -18.35 -6.40
C GLY A 184 -6.95 -17.51 -5.18
N GLU A 185 -5.71 -17.58 -4.69
CA GLU A 185 -5.23 -16.83 -3.53
C GLU A 185 -5.12 -15.33 -3.82
N ARG A 186 -5.33 -14.52 -2.78
CA ARG A 186 -5.24 -13.05 -2.87
C ARG A 186 -3.82 -12.58 -2.58
N GLN A 187 -3.18 -11.99 -3.58
CA GLN A 187 -1.87 -11.36 -3.46
C GLN A 187 -2.02 -9.85 -3.26
N TYR A 188 -1.83 -9.39 -2.02
CA TYR A 188 -1.89 -7.97 -1.66
C TYR A 188 -0.59 -7.21 -1.95
N LEU A 189 0.43 -7.86 -2.51
CA LEU A 189 1.61 -7.16 -3.00
C LEU A 189 1.37 -6.75 -4.45
N SER A 190 1.75 -5.52 -4.78
CA SER A 190 1.82 -5.04 -6.16
C SER A 190 2.60 -6.02 -7.04
N ALA A 191 2.22 -6.14 -8.31
CA ALA A 191 2.80 -7.11 -9.24
C ALA A 191 4.34 -7.06 -9.28
N GLY A 192 4.92 -5.85 -9.33
CA GLY A 192 6.37 -5.64 -9.29
C GLY A 192 7.03 -5.92 -7.93
N ALA A 193 6.27 -5.92 -6.84
CA ALA A 193 6.74 -6.19 -5.48
C ALA A 193 6.63 -7.66 -5.08
N SER A 194 5.82 -8.47 -5.78
CA SER A 194 5.52 -9.86 -5.41
C SER A 194 6.75 -10.77 -5.28
N ALA A 195 7.78 -10.59 -6.11
CA ALA A 195 9.01 -11.38 -6.10
C ALA A 195 10.09 -10.84 -5.14
N LEU A 196 9.95 -9.61 -4.64
CA LEU A 196 10.95 -8.96 -3.77
C LEU A 196 11.23 -9.75 -2.48
N PRO A 197 10.22 -10.28 -1.76
CA PRO A 197 10.46 -11.09 -0.58
C PRO A 197 11.39 -12.27 -0.85
N SER A 198 11.22 -12.96 -1.99
CA SER A 198 12.08 -14.07 -2.39
C SER A 198 13.50 -13.61 -2.71
N PHE A 199 13.67 -12.50 -3.44
CA PHE A 199 15.00 -11.94 -3.71
C PHE A 199 15.71 -11.49 -2.43
N TYR A 200 15.02 -10.80 -1.52
CA TYR A 200 15.57 -10.38 -0.24
C TYR A 200 15.94 -11.57 0.64
N PHE A 201 15.16 -12.64 0.62
CA PHE A 201 15.50 -13.87 1.31
C PHE A 201 16.79 -14.51 0.76
N LEU A 202 16.93 -14.60 -0.56
CA LEU A 202 18.15 -15.12 -1.19
C LEU A 202 19.38 -14.26 -0.88
N PHE A 203 19.26 -12.93 -0.96
CA PHE A 203 20.35 -12.03 -0.58
C PHE A 203 20.70 -12.17 0.90
N CYS A 204 19.72 -12.29 1.79
CA CYS A 204 19.95 -12.54 3.21
C CYS A 204 20.79 -13.80 3.44
N LEU A 205 20.47 -14.91 2.77
CA LEU A 205 21.26 -16.15 2.86
C LEU A 205 22.69 -15.98 2.34
N ALA A 206 22.88 -15.26 1.24
CA ALA A 206 24.21 -14.98 0.69
C ALA A 206 25.05 -14.13 1.65
N TYR A 207 24.48 -13.06 2.21
CA TYR A 207 25.16 -12.22 3.21
C TYR A 207 25.45 -12.98 4.51
N ALA A 208 24.55 -13.85 4.96
CA ALA A 208 24.78 -14.72 6.11
C ALA A 208 25.95 -15.70 5.86
N GLY A 209 26.06 -16.25 4.65
CA GLY A 209 27.18 -17.10 4.24
C GLY A 209 28.51 -16.36 4.24
N LEU A 210 28.56 -15.14 3.69
CA LEU A 210 29.74 -14.28 3.71
C LEU A 210 30.12 -13.88 5.14
N ALA A 211 29.15 -13.53 5.98
CA ALA A 211 29.37 -13.22 7.39
C ALA A 211 29.93 -14.44 8.15
N ALA A 212 29.38 -15.64 7.91
CA ALA A 212 29.89 -16.87 8.51
C ALA A 212 31.32 -17.21 8.05
N ALA A 213 31.62 -17.01 6.75
CA ALA A 213 32.96 -17.17 6.21
C ALA A 213 33.94 -16.15 6.82
N TRP A 214 33.53 -14.89 6.94
CA TRP A 214 34.31 -13.82 7.59
C TRP A 214 34.62 -14.17 9.05
N VAL A 215 33.59 -14.52 9.84
CA VAL A 215 33.76 -14.95 11.24
C VAL A 215 34.67 -16.17 11.34
N SER A 216 34.54 -17.15 10.44
CA SER A 216 35.42 -18.33 10.41
C SER A 216 36.89 -17.95 10.15
N ILE A 217 37.15 -17.02 9.23
CA ILE A 217 38.50 -16.49 8.98
C ILE A 217 39.03 -15.77 10.22
N LEU A 218 38.23 -14.91 10.85
CA LEU A 218 38.62 -14.21 12.08
C LEU A 218 38.93 -15.18 13.23
N LEU A 219 38.18 -16.27 13.36
CA LEU A 219 38.40 -17.31 14.37
C LEU A 219 39.62 -18.19 14.07
N ARG A 220 39.94 -18.46 12.80
CA ARG A 220 41.15 -19.21 12.41
C ARG A 220 42.42 -18.37 12.49
N LYS A 221 42.33 -17.07 12.20
CA LYS A 221 43.47 -16.14 12.14
C LYS A 221 43.52 -15.17 13.33
N ARG A 222 43.00 -15.59 14.50
CA ARG A 222 42.88 -14.78 15.73
C ARG A 222 44.12 -13.94 16.08
N ALA A 223 45.32 -14.47 15.84
CA ALA A 223 46.58 -13.79 16.13
C ALA A 223 46.90 -12.59 15.21
N ALA A 224 46.35 -12.55 13.99
CA ALA A 224 46.56 -11.49 13.01
C ALA A 224 45.38 -10.50 12.90
N VAL A 225 44.34 -10.69 13.72
CA VAL A 225 43.09 -9.93 13.65
C VAL A 225 43.17 -8.72 14.59
N PHE A 226 43.28 -7.52 14.01
CA PHE A 226 43.13 -6.25 14.73
C PHE A 226 41.66 -5.87 14.94
N ARG A 227 41.36 -5.02 15.93
CA ARG A 227 39.98 -4.58 16.27
C ARG A 227 39.15 -4.12 15.07
N ILE A 228 39.77 -3.49 14.07
CA ILE A 228 39.11 -3.05 12.82
C ILE A 228 38.41 -4.18 12.05
N HIS A 229 38.93 -5.40 12.08
CA HIS A 229 38.38 -6.53 11.33
C HIS A 229 37.05 -7.02 11.90
N TYR A 230 36.76 -6.73 13.18
CA TYR A 230 35.47 -7.00 13.79
C TYR A 230 34.37 -6.04 13.32
N PHE A 231 34.72 -4.89 12.74
CA PHE A 231 33.78 -3.84 12.31
C PHE A 231 33.62 -3.72 10.78
N MET A 232 34.31 -4.55 9.99
CA MET A 232 34.38 -4.38 8.53
C MET A 232 33.22 -5.05 7.75
N LEU A 233 32.22 -5.61 8.43
CA LEU A 233 31.00 -6.14 7.83
C LEU A 233 29.81 -5.69 8.66
#